data_AF-A0A1D2MQI7-F1
#
_entry.id   AF-A0A1D2MQI7-F1
#
_cell.length_a   1.000
_cell.length_b   1.000
_cell.length_c   1.000
_cell.angle_alpha   90.00
_cell.angle_beta   90.00
_cell.angle_gamma   90.00
#
_symmetry.space_group_name_H-M   'P 1'
#
loop_
_entity.id
_entity.type
_entity.pdbx_description
1 polymer ?
#
loop_
_entity_poly.entity_id
_entity_poly.type
_entity_poly.pdbx_seq_one_letter_code
_entity_poly.pdbx_strand_id
1 'polypeptide(L)'
;MGVERDQAGWEMLETIRFQIEIANCFVNSSNDVVVTTMSIDEMRTRYPSVPWLEFLHKIFPSKEYLTIEEKLQVYYPYYLECFTTLVNNTDQRTIANYAGWQAVASSAEYLNEFARNLKFEREGMISGCPIDSAVARVH
;
A
#
# COMPACT_ATOMS: atom_id res chain seq x y z
N MET A 1 -10.23 18.53 -10.04
CA MET A 1 -10.83 17.86 -8.87
C MET A 1 -11.00 18.93 -7.80
N GLY A 2 -12.22 19.47 -7.64
CA GLY A 2 -12.50 20.54 -6.68
C GLY A 2 -13.08 19.94 -5.41
N VAL A 3 -12.22 19.58 -4.46
CA VAL A 3 -12.62 19.23 -3.09
C VAL A 3 -12.41 20.47 -2.23
N GLU A 4 -13.32 20.71 -1.29
CA GLU A 4 -13.20 21.81 -0.33
C GLU A 4 -11.91 21.63 0.48
N ARG A 5 -11.13 22.71 0.68
CA ARG A 5 -9.76 22.63 1.23
C ARG A 5 -9.71 21.94 2.58
N ASP A 6 -10.71 22.17 3.42
CA ASP A 6 -10.77 21.59 4.77
C ASP A 6 -11.08 20.09 4.70
N GLN A 7 -11.99 19.68 3.82
CA GLN A 7 -12.28 18.27 3.58
C GLN A 7 -11.07 17.52 3.00
N ALA A 8 -10.37 18.14 2.04
CA ALA A 8 -9.15 17.57 1.47
C ALA A 8 -8.04 17.39 2.53
N GLY A 9 -7.94 18.32 3.47
CA GLY A 9 -7.02 18.23 4.61
C GLY A 9 -7.32 17.03 5.51
N TRP A 10 -8.59 16.85 5.89
CA TRP A 10 -9.02 15.72 6.73
C TRP A 10 -8.80 14.37 6.05
N GLU A 11 -9.16 14.26 4.77
CA GLU A 11 -8.99 13.02 4.00
C GLU A 11 -7.52 12.65 3.80
N MET A 12 -6.65 13.64 3.65
CA MET A 12 -5.21 13.42 3.61
C MET A 12 -4.67 12.97 4.97
N LEU A 13 -5.15 13.56 6.07
CA LEU A 13 -4.74 13.13 7.42
C LEU A 13 -5.10 11.67 7.69
N GLU A 14 -6.31 11.24 7.32
CA GLU A 14 -6.74 9.85 7.46
C GLU A 14 -5.89 8.91 6.59
N THR A 15 -5.53 9.34 5.38
CA THR A 15 -4.62 8.59 4.50
C THR A 15 -3.22 8.43 5.12
N ILE A 16 -2.69 9.48 5.74
CA ILE A 16 -1.38 9.45 6.42
C ILE A 16 -1.43 8.53 7.63
N ARG A 17 -2.48 8.62 8.45
CA ARG A 17 -2.66 7.73 9.61
C ARG A 17 -2.72 6.27 9.19
N PHE A 18 -3.49 5.97 8.15
CA PHE A 18 -3.55 4.63 7.58
C PHE A 18 -2.17 4.15 7.10
N GLN A 19 -1.39 5.01 6.45
CA GLN A 19 -0.03 4.68 6.03
C GLN A 19 0.92 4.39 7.21
N ILE A 20 0.79 5.12 8.32
CA ILE A 20 1.55 4.86 9.56
C ILE A 20 1.19 3.48 10.11
N GLU A 21 -0.08 3.13 10.16
CA GLU A 21 -0.51 1.80 10.63
C GLU A 21 0.01 0.66 9.72
N ILE A 22 0.05 0.87 8.40
CA ILE A 22 0.69 -0.09 7.48
C ILE A 22 2.18 -0.23 7.82
N ALA A 23 2.88 0.87 8.08
CA ALA A 23 4.30 0.84 8.44
C ALA A 23 4.52 0.12 9.79
N ASN A 24 3.63 0.33 10.76
CA ASN A 24 3.67 -0.38 12.05
C ASN A 24 3.46 -1.89 11.86
N CYS A 25 2.57 -2.32 10.96
CA CYS A 25 2.43 -3.73 10.62
C CYS A 25 3.75 -4.32 10.09
N PHE A 26 4.52 -3.55 9.32
CA PHE A 26 5.80 -4.00 8.80
C PHE A 26 6.89 -4.03 9.87
N VAL A 27 7.02 -2.96 10.67
CA VAL A 27 8.06 -2.85 11.73
C VAL A 27 7.83 -3.85 12.86
N ASN A 28 6.57 -4.11 13.22
CA ASN A 28 6.24 -5.09 14.25
C ASN A 28 6.35 -6.53 13.74
N SER A 29 6.30 -6.74 12.42
CA SER A 29 6.73 -8.00 11.83
C SER A 29 8.26 -8.05 11.87
N SER A 30 8.85 -9.15 12.33
CA SER A 30 10.31 -9.30 12.40
C SER A 30 10.99 -8.85 11.11
N ASN A 31 12.11 -8.10 11.21
CA ASN A 31 12.89 -7.69 10.04
C ASN A 31 13.42 -8.88 9.21
N ASP A 32 13.43 -10.08 9.79
CA ASP A 32 13.81 -11.31 9.11
C ASP A 32 12.79 -11.69 8.03
N VAL A 33 13.30 -12.01 6.85
CA VAL A 33 12.50 -12.50 5.73
C VAL A 33 11.97 -13.89 6.07
N VAL A 34 10.72 -13.96 6.52
CA VAL A 34 10.01 -15.23 6.70
C VAL A 34 9.22 -15.55 5.43
N VAL A 35 9.51 -16.70 4.84
CA VAL A 35 8.79 -17.23 3.67
C VAL A 35 8.04 -18.49 4.08
N THR A 36 6.73 -18.53 3.82
CA THR A 36 5.90 -19.72 4.03
C THR A 36 5.25 -20.13 2.72
N THR A 37 5.28 -21.42 2.41
CA THR A 37 4.52 -21.96 1.28
C THR A 37 3.17 -22.43 1.78
N MET A 38 2.07 -21.94 1.21
CA MET A 38 0.71 -22.35 1.55
C MET A 38 -0.20 -22.36 0.32
N SER A 39 -1.25 -23.17 0.35
CA SER A 39 -2.25 -23.19 -0.71
C SER A 39 -3.16 -21.95 -0.67
N ILE A 40 -3.86 -21.66 -1.77
CA ILE A 40 -4.89 -20.61 -1.78
C ILE A 40 -6.00 -20.90 -0.75
N ASP A 41 -6.32 -22.17 -0.51
CA ASP A 41 -7.28 -22.58 0.52
C ASP A 41 -6.79 -22.29 1.95
N GLU A 42 -5.50 -22.55 2.21
CA GLU A 42 -4.86 -22.21 3.49
C GLU A 42 -4.80 -20.68 3.67
N MET A 43 -4.52 -19.92 2.60
CA MET A 43 -4.58 -18.44 2.64
C MET A 43 -5.98 -17.93 2.98
N ARG A 44 -7.03 -18.53 2.40
CA ARG A 44 -8.43 -18.18 2.73
C ARG A 44 -8.75 -18.42 4.19
N THR A 45 -8.22 -19.50 4.76
CA THR A 45 -8.42 -19.83 6.17
C THR A 45 -7.66 -18.86 7.08
N ARG A 46 -6.42 -18.52 6.73
CA ARG A 46 -5.55 -17.67 7.55
C ARG A 46 -5.87 -16.17 7.44
N TYR A 47 -6.28 -15.71 6.26
CA TYR A 47 -6.55 -14.32 5.95
C TYR A 47 -7.95 -14.18 5.31
N PRO A 48 -9.03 -14.37 6.09
CA PRO A 48 -10.38 -14.53 5.55
C PRO A 48 -10.97 -13.26 4.95
N SER A 49 -10.40 -12.08 5.27
CA SER A 49 -10.89 -10.78 4.80
C SER A 49 -10.72 -10.56 3.28
N VAL A 50 -9.90 -11.38 2.61
CA VAL A 50 -9.61 -11.24 1.18
C VAL A 50 -10.11 -12.49 0.45
N PRO A 51 -10.94 -12.34 -0.61
CA PRO A 51 -11.37 -13.46 -1.45
C PRO A 51 -10.22 -13.86 -2.40
N TRP A 52 -9.19 -14.52 -1.87
CA TRP A 52 -7.91 -14.76 -2.56
C TRP A 52 -8.04 -15.37 -3.95
N LEU A 53 -8.83 -16.43 -4.12
CA LEU A 53 -9.01 -17.06 -5.43
C LEU A 53 -9.57 -16.06 -6.46
N GLU A 54 -10.64 -15.35 -6.11
CA GLU A 54 -11.26 -14.35 -6.99
C GLU A 54 -10.32 -13.18 -7.28
N PHE A 55 -9.58 -12.74 -6.26
CA PHE A 55 -8.58 -11.68 -6.38
C PHE A 55 -7.48 -12.07 -7.37
N LEU A 56 -6.93 -13.27 -7.22
CA LEU A 56 -5.89 -13.80 -8.11
C LEU A 56 -6.45 -14.00 -9.53
N HIS A 57 -7.67 -14.53 -9.68
CA HIS A 57 -8.32 -14.66 -10.99
C HIS A 57 -8.55 -13.33 -11.73
N LYS A 58 -8.68 -12.21 -11.00
CA LYS A 58 -8.81 -10.87 -11.59
C LYS A 58 -7.48 -10.31 -12.07
N ILE A 59 -6.37 -10.68 -11.44
CA ILE A 59 -5.04 -10.12 -11.73
C ILE A 59 -4.26 -10.99 -12.71
N PHE A 60 -4.45 -12.32 -12.65
CA PHE A 60 -3.72 -13.25 -13.49
C PHE A 60 -4.49 -13.54 -14.79
N PRO A 61 -3.87 -13.33 -15.97
CA PRO A 61 -4.52 -13.59 -17.26
C PRO A 61 -4.83 -15.09 -17.46
N SER A 62 -4.05 -15.97 -16.84
CA SER A 62 -4.16 -17.44 -16.90
C SER A 62 -5.00 -18.02 -15.76
N LYS A 63 -6.12 -17.37 -15.41
CA LYS A 63 -7.00 -17.75 -14.29
C LYS A 63 -7.55 -19.17 -14.35
N GLU A 64 -7.65 -19.74 -15.55
CA GLU A 64 -8.19 -21.09 -15.79
C GLU A 64 -7.35 -22.20 -15.13
N TYR A 65 -6.08 -21.91 -14.84
CA TYR A 65 -5.16 -22.86 -14.20
C TYR A 65 -5.01 -22.62 -12.69
N LEU A 66 -5.56 -21.52 -12.16
CA LEU A 66 -5.49 -21.20 -10.73
C LEU A 66 -6.64 -21.87 -9.98
N THR A 67 -6.31 -22.83 -9.14
CA THR A 67 -7.27 -23.55 -8.29
C THR A 67 -6.95 -23.33 -6.82
N ILE A 68 -7.88 -23.67 -5.92
CA ILE A 68 -7.67 -23.52 -4.46
C ILE A 68 -6.48 -24.31 -3.91
N GLU A 69 -6.04 -25.34 -4.62
CA GLU A 69 -4.92 -26.22 -4.25
C GLU A 69 -3.55 -25.63 -4.64
N GLU A 70 -3.53 -24.59 -5.47
CA GLU A 70 -2.30 -23.95 -5.94
C GLU A 70 -1.48 -23.41 -4.77
N LYS A 71 -0.17 -23.71 -4.77
CA LYS A 71 0.73 -23.31 -3.68
C LYS A 71 1.46 -22.02 -4.03
N LEU A 72 1.39 -21.06 -3.11
CA LEU A 72 2.04 -19.76 -3.23
C LEU A 72 3.10 -19.59 -2.13
N GLN A 73 4.19 -18.91 -2.48
CA GLN A 73 5.16 -18.45 -1.50
C GLN A 73 4.70 -17.10 -0.94
N VAL A 74 4.33 -17.09 0.34
CA VAL A 74 3.92 -15.90 1.06
C VAL A 74 5.12 -15.36 1.82
N TYR A 75 5.54 -14.16 1.43
CA TYR A 75 6.58 -13.40 2.10
C TYR A 75 5.95 -12.58 3.23
N TYR A 76 6.61 -12.55 4.39
CA TYR A 76 6.16 -11.80 5.57
C TYR A 76 4.71 -12.13 5.99
N PRO A 77 4.40 -13.40 6.34
CA PRO A 77 3.04 -13.84 6.65
C PRO A 77 2.40 -13.06 7.82
N TYR A 78 3.19 -12.56 8.78
CA TYR A 78 2.69 -11.75 9.89
C TYR A 78 2.29 -10.34 9.46
N TYR A 79 3.07 -9.73 8.54
CA TYR A 79 2.68 -8.45 7.94
C TYR A 79 1.34 -8.60 7.21
N LEU A 80 1.17 -9.67 6.43
CA LEU A 80 -0.06 -9.91 5.69
C LEU A 80 -1.26 -10.10 6.61
N GLU A 81 -1.08 -10.75 7.76
CA GLU A 81 -2.12 -10.88 8.80
C GLU A 81 -2.53 -9.53 9.38
N CYS A 82 -1.56 -8.72 9.76
CA CYS A 82 -1.79 -7.38 10.30
C CYS A 82 -2.45 -6.48 9.25
N PHE A 83 -1.95 -6.50 8.02
CA PHE A 83 -2.45 -5.70 6.91
C PHE A 83 -3.90 -6.06 6.56
N THR A 84 -4.22 -7.34 6.42
CA THR A 84 -5.59 -7.76 6.08
C THR A 84 -6.59 -7.43 7.18
N THR A 85 -6.16 -7.47 8.45
CA THR A 85 -6.96 -7.00 9.59
C THR A 85 -7.16 -5.48 9.56
N LEU A 86 -6.08 -4.73 9.31
CA LEU A 86 -6.11 -3.27 9.22
C LEU A 86 -7.04 -2.79 8.11
N VAL A 87 -6.93 -3.38 6.91
CA VAL A 87 -7.79 -3.07 5.76
C VAL A 87 -9.26 -3.33 6.08
N ASN A 88 -9.57 -4.46 6.73
CA ASN A 88 -10.95 -4.79 7.09
C ASN A 88 -11.57 -3.81 8.10
N ASN A 89 -10.73 -3.17 8.92
CA ASN A 89 -11.16 -2.22 9.95
C ASN A 89 -11.08 -0.74 9.52
N THR A 90 -10.60 -0.48 8.29
CA THR A 90 -10.44 0.88 7.77
C THR A 90 -11.63 1.25 6.87
N ASP A 91 -12.08 2.50 6.93
CA ASP A 91 -13.15 2.99 6.06
C ASP A 91 -12.77 2.90 4.57
N GLN A 92 -13.75 2.52 3.74
CA GLN A 92 -13.54 2.33 2.30
C GLN A 92 -13.09 3.61 1.60
N ARG A 93 -13.53 4.80 2.06
CA ARG A 93 -13.09 6.08 1.51
C ARG A 93 -11.62 6.32 1.81
N THR A 94 -11.16 6.00 3.02
CA THR A 94 -9.74 6.11 3.39
C THR A 94 -8.87 5.17 2.56
N ILE A 95 -9.31 3.91 2.36
CA ILE A 95 -8.59 2.95 1.50
C ILE A 95 -8.55 3.45 0.04
N ALA A 96 -9.67 3.93 -0.49
CA ALA A 96 -9.76 4.45 -1.86
C ALA A 96 -8.88 5.69 -2.05
N ASN A 97 -8.88 6.61 -1.09
CA ASN A 97 -8.04 7.80 -1.10
C ASN A 97 -6.55 7.44 -1.03
N TYR A 98 -6.17 6.48 -0.18
CA TYR A 98 -4.82 5.94 -0.12
C TYR A 98 -4.40 5.33 -1.47
N ALA A 99 -5.22 4.46 -2.05
CA ALA A 99 -4.92 3.83 -3.35
C ALA A 99 -4.80 4.86 -4.48
N GLY A 100 -5.71 5.85 -4.50
CA GLY A 100 -5.64 6.98 -5.43
C GLY A 100 -4.37 7.79 -5.27
N TRP A 101 -3.96 8.05 -4.03
CA TRP A 101 -2.72 8.78 -3.74
C TRP A 101 -1.47 7.98 -4.15
N GLN A 102 -1.46 6.66 -3.96
CA GLN A 102 -0.36 5.82 -4.45
C GLN A 102 -0.25 5.85 -5.98
N ALA A 103 -1.38 5.82 -6.70
CA ALA A 103 -1.40 5.93 -8.16
C ALA A 103 -0.91 7.31 -8.65
N VAL A 104 -1.30 8.38 -7.96
CA VAL A 104 -0.80 9.74 -8.26
C VAL A 104 0.70 9.83 -8.00
N ALA A 105 1.16 9.30 -6.86
CA ALA A 105 2.56 9.35 -6.48
C ALA A 105 3.47 8.52 -7.39
N SER A 106 3.02 7.35 -7.85
CA SER A 106 3.75 6.55 -8.84
C SER A 106 3.79 7.21 -10.22
N SER A 107 2.76 7.99 -10.56
CA SER A 107 2.69 8.74 -11.81
C SER A 107 3.46 10.07 -11.78
N ALA A 108 3.69 10.63 -10.58
CA ALA A 108 4.25 11.97 -10.39
C ALA A 108 5.64 12.15 -11.04
N GLU A 109 6.44 11.08 -11.12
CA GLU A 109 7.74 11.06 -11.81
C GLU A 109 7.62 11.43 -13.29
N TYR A 110 6.49 11.13 -13.91
CA TYR A 110 6.23 11.34 -15.34
C TYR A 110 5.45 12.62 -15.64
N LEU A 111 5.13 13.43 -14.61
CA LEU A 111 4.38 14.68 -14.74
C LEU A 111 5.32 15.89 -14.79
N ASN A 112 4.80 17.09 -14.54
CA ASN A 112 5.59 18.32 -14.51
C ASN A 112 6.55 18.36 -13.30
N GLU A 113 7.49 19.29 -13.32
CA GLU A 113 8.50 19.47 -12.27
C GLU A 113 7.88 19.66 -10.88
N PHE A 114 6.78 20.40 -10.81
CA PHE A 114 6.03 20.59 -9.56
C PHE A 114 5.59 19.26 -8.94
N ALA A 115 5.00 18.35 -9.72
CA ALA A 115 4.57 17.05 -9.23
C ALA A 115 5.75 16.17 -8.79
N ARG A 116 6.88 16.22 -9.50
CA ARG A 116 8.10 15.51 -9.11
C ARG A 116 8.65 16.01 -7.77
N ASN A 117 8.77 17.33 -7.61
CA ASN A 117 9.28 17.92 -6.38
C ASN A 117 8.39 17.59 -5.18
N LEU A 118 7.06 17.63 -5.36
CA LEU A 118 6.10 17.27 -4.32
C LEU A 118 6.25 15.79 -3.86
N LYS A 119 6.53 14.88 -4.80
CA LYS A 119 6.81 13.47 -4.47
C LYS A 119 8.06 13.36 -3.59
N PHE A 120 9.16 13.98 -4.02
CA PHE A 120 10.42 13.94 -3.27
C PHE A 120 10.25 14.52 -1.86
N GLU A 121 9.61 15.69 -1.74
CA GLU A 121 9.28 16.33 -0.45
C GLU A 121 8.54 15.39 0.50
N ARG A 122 7.54 14.68 -0.01
CA ARG A 122 6.79 13.68 0.76
C ARG A 122 7.69 12.55 1.25
N GLU A 123 8.51 11.99 0.38
CA GLU A 123 9.41 10.87 0.72
C GLU A 123 10.47 11.28 1.75
N GLY A 124 11.01 12.50 1.64
CA GLY A 124 11.92 13.07 2.62
C GLY A 124 11.26 13.24 4.00
N MET A 125 10.05 13.78 4.04
CA MET A 125 9.28 13.92 5.30
C MET A 125 8.97 12.57 5.96
N ILE A 126 8.62 11.55 5.17
CA ILE A 126 8.31 10.20 5.69
C ILE A 126 9.57 9.47 6.18
N SER A 127 10.70 9.64 5.50
CA SER A 127 11.98 8.98 5.84
C SER A 127 12.78 9.71 6.92
N GLY A 128 12.35 10.90 7.34
CA GLY A 128 13.08 11.75 8.28
C GLY A 128 14.38 12.34 7.70
N CYS A 129 14.57 12.27 6.38
CA CYS A 129 15.69 12.87 5.69
C CYS A 129 15.29 14.30 5.28
N PRO A 130 15.87 15.37 5.88
CA PRO A 130 15.60 16.72 5.41
C PRO A 130 16.19 16.82 4.01
N ILE A 131 15.35 17.14 3.02
CA ILE A 131 15.84 17.48 1.70
C ILE A 131 16.55 18.81 1.85
N ASP A 132 17.87 18.76 1.82
CA ASP A 132 18.67 19.96 1.76
C ASP A 132 18.22 20.70 0.48
N SER A 133 17.64 21.88 0.67
CA SER A 133 17.11 22.79 -0.36
C SER A 133 18.14 23.22 -1.44
N ALA A 134 19.32 22.60 -1.47
CA ALA A 134 20.43 22.88 -2.37
C ALA A 134 20.33 22.15 -3.72
N VAL A 135 19.54 21.07 -3.86
CA VAL A 135 19.49 20.31 -5.14
C VAL A 135 18.46 20.88 -6.13
N ALA A 136 17.60 21.81 -5.71
CA ALA A 136 16.67 22.52 -6.59
C ALA A 136 17.30 23.68 -7.40
N ARG A 137 18.63 23.81 -7.43
CA ARG A 137 19.34 24.80 -8.25
C ARG A 137 20.43 24.19 -9.12
N VAL A 138 20.11 23.18 -9.93
CA VAL A 138 20.86 22.91 -11.16
C VAL A 138 19.92 22.35 -12.22
N HIS A 139 19.17 23.24 -12.89
CA HIS A 139 19.17 23.45 -14.35
C HIS A 139 18.05 24.39 -14.78
#